data_AF-A0AAU9UNR9-F1
#
_entry.id   AF-A0AAU9UNR9-F1
#
_cell.length_a   1.000
_cell.length_b   1.000
_cell.length_c   1.000
_cell.angle_alpha   90.00
_cell.angle_beta   90.00
_cell.angle_gamma   90.00
#
_symmetry.space_group_name_H-M   'P 1'
#
loop_
_entity.id
_entity.type
_entity.pdbx_description
1 polymer ?
#
loop_
_entity_poly.entity_id
_entity_poly.type
_entity_poly.pdbx_seq_one_letter_code
_entity_poly.pdbx_strand_id
1 'polypeptide(L)'
;MGSRSKIQDIKHELHKFLSWNYLTGLVVNPAQLPFVAYLIILSELILNVLIVEKVPYTEIDWKAYMQECEGFLNGTLDYSKLRGDTGPFLILALIEFCWNTYPSTNVTSAMLHICHISILYGVYKKMSTELKMASKVQ
;
A
#
# COMPACT_ATOMS: atom_id res chain seq x y z
N MET A 1 29.81 -25.64 -39.50
CA MET A 1 28.52 -25.45 -38.82
C MET A 1 28.82 -25.02 -37.39
N GLY A 2 28.63 -23.73 -37.07
CA GLY A 2 29.01 -23.17 -35.78
C GLY A 2 28.07 -23.67 -34.68
N SER A 3 28.62 -24.35 -33.68
CA SER A 3 27.89 -24.77 -32.48
C SER A 3 27.39 -23.52 -31.76
N ARG A 4 26.08 -23.28 -31.76
CA ARG A 4 25.50 -22.31 -30.81
C ARG A 4 25.90 -22.74 -29.41
N SER A 5 26.34 -21.78 -28.61
CA SER A 5 26.61 -22.03 -27.19
C SER A 5 25.29 -22.30 -26.49
N LYS A 6 25.23 -23.26 -25.57
CA LYS A 6 24.04 -23.54 -24.74
C LYS A 6 23.45 -22.26 -24.11
N ILE A 7 24.30 -21.27 -23.82
CA ILE A 7 23.90 -19.97 -23.27
C ILE A 7 23.09 -19.14 -24.27
N GLN A 8 23.42 -19.21 -25.57
CA GLN A 8 22.67 -18.51 -26.63
C GLN A 8 21.29 -19.13 -26.81
N ASP A 9 21.17 -20.45 -26.70
CA ASP A 9 19.89 -21.14 -26.80
C ASP A 9 19.00 -20.81 -25.60
N ILE A 10 19.54 -20.79 -24.37
CA ILE A 10 18.81 -20.37 -23.17
C ILE A 10 18.33 -18.91 -23.27
N LYS A 11 19.18 -18.00 -23.77
CA LYS A 11 18.79 -16.59 -23.98
C LYS A 11 17.67 -16.46 -25.00
N HIS A 12 17.71 -17.26 -26.07
CA HIS A 12 16.67 -17.26 -27.10
C HIS A 12 15.34 -17.76 -26.54
N GLU A 13 15.35 -18.85 -25.77
CA GLU A 13 14.14 -19.37 -25.11
C GLU A 13 13.58 -18.35 -24.11
N LEU A 14 14.42 -17.71 -23.28
CA LEU A 14 14.00 -16.65 -22.36
C LEU A 14 13.36 -15.46 -23.09
N HIS A 15 13.98 -14.99 -24.19
CA HIS A 15 13.43 -13.89 -24.97
C HIS A 15 12.08 -14.22 -25.60
N LYS A 16 11.86 -15.48 -25.98
CA LYS A 16 10.58 -15.97 -26.49
C LYS A 16 9.50 -15.92 -25.40
N PHE A 17 9.82 -16.35 -24.17
CA PHE A 17 8.93 -16.26 -23.01
C PHE A 17 8.65 -14.81 -22.57
N LEU A 18 9.63 -13.91 -22.70
CA LEU A 18 9.46 -12.48 -22.40
C LEU A 18 8.91 -11.65 -23.56
N SER A 19 8.53 -12.28 -24.67
CA SER A 19 7.99 -11.56 -25.82
C SER A 19 6.64 -10.92 -25.47
N TRP A 20 6.43 -9.70 -25.96
CA TRP A 20 5.20 -8.94 -25.69
C TRP A 20 3.93 -9.71 -26.03
N ASN A 21 3.93 -10.46 -27.14
CA ASN A 21 2.80 -11.27 -27.57
C ASN A 21 2.48 -12.43 -26.62
N TYR A 22 3.49 -12.98 -25.94
CA TYR A 22 3.29 -14.04 -24.96
C TYR A 22 2.74 -13.49 -23.65
N LEU A 23 3.28 -12.35 -23.19
CA LEU A 23 2.83 -11.66 -21.98
C LEU A 23 1.36 -11.21 -22.11
N THR A 24 0.98 -10.63 -23.24
CA THR A 24 -0.42 -10.23 -23.48
C THR A 24 -1.34 -11.45 -23.57
N GLY A 25 -0.90 -12.53 -24.22
CA GLY A 25 -1.64 -13.79 -24.22
C GLY A 25 -1.87 -14.35 -22.81
N LEU A 26 -0.85 -14.30 -21.96
CA LEU A 26 -0.92 -14.80 -20.59
C LEU A 26 -1.96 -14.06 -19.73
N VAL A 27 -2.13 -12.75 -19.93
CA VAL A 27 -3.07 -11.91 -19.17
C VAL A 27 -4.49 -11.97 -19.74
N VAL A 28 -4.65 -12.06 -21.07
CA VAL A 28 -5.95 -11.92 -21.73
C VAL A 28 -6.65 -13.26 -21.95
N ASN A 29 -5.92 -14.39 -21.99
CA ASN A 29 -6.53 -15.69 -22.24
C ASN A 29 -7.17 -16.28 -20.97
N PRO A 30 -8.49 -16.56 -20.98
CA PRO A 30 -9.19 -17.10 -19.80
C PRO A 30 -8.68 -18.48 -19.37
N ALA A 31 -8.15 -19.28 -20.30
CA ALA A 31 -7.58 -20.59 -20.00
C ALA A 31 -6.27 -20.53 -19.18
N GLN A 32 -5.56 -19.41 -19.22
CA GLN A 32 -4.28 -19.23 -18.53
C GLN A 32 -4.43 -18.49 -17.19
N LEU A 33 -5.62 -17.94 -16.91
CA LEU A 33 -5.95 -17.26 -15.64
C LEU A 33 -5.62 -18.07 -14.37
N PRO A 34 -5.93 -19.38 -14.24
CA PRO A 34 -5.63 -20.09 -12.99
C PRO A 34 -4.11 -20.16 -12.70
N PHE A 35 -3.29 -20.27 -13.75
CA PHE A 35 -1.84 -20.24 -13.61
C PHE A 35 -1.34 -18.86 -13.16
N VAL A 36 -1.85 -17.79 -13.79
CA VAL A 36 -1.52 -16.41 -13.40
C VAL A 36 -1.98 -16.09 -11.99
N ALA A 37 -3.19 -16.53 -11.60
CA ALA A 37 -3.71 -16.33 -10.26
C ALA A 37 -2.81 -16.98 -9.20
N TYR A 38 -2.35 -18.22 -9.43
CA TYR A 38 -1.40 -18.87 -8.52
C TYR A 38 -0.07 -18.12 -8.42
N LEU A 39 0.45 -17.62 -9.55
CA LEU A 39 1.65 -16.77 -9.55
C LEU A 39 1.46 -15.48 -8.75
N ILE A 40 0.30 -14.83 -8.90
CA ILE A 40 -0.03 -13.61 -8.14
C ILE A 40 -0.07 -13.92 -6.65
N ILE A 41 -0.80 -14.95 -6.23
CA ILE A 41 -0.90 -15.35 -4.82
C ILE A 41 0.47 -15.67 -4.23
N LEU A 42 1.30 -16.43 -4.96
CA LEU A 42 2.66 -16.74 -4.53
C LEU A 42 3.50 -15.46 -4.40
N SER A 43 3.40 -14.54 -5.35
CA SER A 43 4.11 -13.27 -5.32
C SER A 43 3.68 -12.39 -4.16
N GLU A 44 2.37 -12.32 -3.87
CA GLU A 44 1.83 -11.59 -2.72
C GLU A 44 2.27 -12.22 -1.40
N LEU A 45 2.29 -13.55 -1.29
CA LEU A 45 2.76 -14.24 -0.09
C LEU A 45 4.23 -13.89 0.19
N ILE A 46 5.09 -13.96 -0.82
CA ILE A 46 6.50 -13.61 -0.70
C ILE A 46 6.65 -12.13 -0.31
N LEU A 47 5.92 -11.24 -0.98
CA LEU A 47 5.95 -9.81 -0.69
C LEU A 47 5.51 -9.52 0.75
N ASN A 48 4.43 -10.15 1.23
CA ASN A 48 3.95 -9.98 2.60
C ASN A 48 4.97 -10.45 3.64
N VAL A 49 5.60 -11.61 3.43
CA VAL A 49 6.67 -12.09 4.33
C VAL A 49 7.84 -11.11 4.34
N LEU A 50 8.27 -10.64 3.17
CA LEU A 50 9.34 -9.65 3.07
C LEU A 50 8.98 -8.32 3.74
N ILE A 51 7.73 -7.86 3.63
CA ILE A 51 7.24 -6.66 4.31
C ILE A 51 7.30 -6.88 5.82
N VAL A 52 6.79 -8.00 6.34
CA VAL A 52 6.80 -8.29 7.78
C VAL A 52 8.22 -8.35 8.35
N GLU A 53 9.17 -8.89 7.61
CA GLU A 53 10.56 -8.99 8.06
C GLU A 53 11.36 -7.69 7.90
N LYS A 54 11.10 -6.92 6.83
CA LYS A 54 11.88 -5.71 6.49
C LYS A 54 11.29 -4.43 7.06
N VAL A 55 9.98 -4.38 7.19
CA VAL A 55 9.25 -3.21 7.70
C VAL A 55 8.90 -3.53 9.16
N PRO A 56 9.60 -2.94 10.14
CA PRO A 56 9.19 -3.08 11.54
C PRO A 56 7.75 -2.60 11.63
N TYR A 57 6.87 -3.42 12.22
CA TYR A 57 5.50 -3.02 12.53
C TYR A 57 5.53 -1.63 13.14
N THR A 58 4.94 -0.67 12.45
CA THR A 58 4.93 0.70 12.92
C THR A 58 4.05 0.74 14.16
N GLU A 59 4.68 0.69 15.34
CA GLU A 59 4.05 0.89 16.66
C GLU A 59 3.22 2.18 16.73
N ILE A 60 3.40 3.06 15.75
CA ILE A 60 2.72 4.32 15.54
C ILE A 60 1.19 4.13 15.50
N ASP A 61 0.66 3.17 14.74
CA ASP A 61 -0.79 2.98 14.63
C ASP A 61 -1.38 2.36 15.90
N TRP A 62 -0.68 1.40 16.51
CA TRP A 62 -1.11 0.78 17.77
C TRP A 62 -1.06 1.76 18.95
N LYS A 63 0.01 2.56 19.07
CA LYS A 63 0.13 3.57 20.13
C LYS A 63 -0.93 4.65 19.99
N ALA A 64 -1.16 5.13 18.76
CA ALA A 64 -2.22 6.09 18.49
C ALA A 64 -3.61 5.53 18.83
N TYR A 65 -3.87 4.26 18.48
CA TYR A 65 -5.10 3.56 18.87
C TYR A 65 -5.27 3.49 20.40
N MET A 66 -4.23 3.07 21.12
CA MET A 66 -4.28 2.95 22.57
C MET A 66 -4.47 4.29 23.29
N GLN A 67 -3.91 5.38 22.75
CA GLN A 67 -4.10 6.73 23.26
C GLN A 67 -5.57 7.19 23.14
N GLU A 68 -6.24 6.87 22.04
CA GLU A 68 -7.67 7.16 21.87
C GLU A 68 -8.54 6.29 22.80
N CYS A 69 -8.20 5.00 22.96
CA CYS A 69 -8.88 4.13 23.93
C CYS A 69 -8.75 4.62 25.37
N GLU A 70 -7.57 5.12 25.75
CA GLU A 70 -7.35 5.70 27.08
C GLU A 70 -8.22 6.95 27.29
N GLY A 71 -8.34 7.82 26.28
CA GLY A 71 -9.24 8.98 26.33
C GLY A 71 -10.71 8.59 26.54
N PHE A 72 -11.17 7.52 25.87
CA PHE A 72 -12.52 6.98 26.05
C PHE A 72 -12.72 6.37 27.44
N LEU A 73 -11.77 5.55 27.91
CA LEU A 73 -11.81 4.94 29.23
C LEU A 73 -11.76 5.97 30.37
N ASN A 74 -11.13 7.12 30.13
CA ASN A 74 -11.13 8.27 31.04
C ASN A 74 -12.45 9.09 31.00
N GLY A 75 -13.47 8.63 30.27
CA GLY A 75 -14.81 9.25 30.26
C GLY A 75 -14.99 10.38 29.25
N THR A 76 -14.04 10.57 28.33
CA THR A 76 -14.16 11.57 27.26
C THR A 76 -15.01 11.02 26.13
N LEU A 77 -16.28 11.45 26.02
CA LEU A 77 -17.18 11.08 24.92
C LEU A 77 -17.15 12.09 23.76
N ASP A 78 -16.48 13.22 23.95
CA ASP A 78 -16.31 14.25 22.93
C ASP A 78 -15.19 13.83 21.96
N TYR A 79 -15.59 13.22 20.84
CA TYR A 79 -14.69 12.75 19.78
C TYR A 79 -13.77 13.83 19.21
N SER A 80 -14.10 15.11 19.36
CA SER A 80 -13.21 16.20 18.93
C SER A 80 -11.90 16.24 19.72
N LYS A 81 -11.90 15.67 20.94
CA LYS A 81 -10.80 15.63 21.90
C LYS A 81 -10.07 14.29 21.94
N LEU A 82 -10.63 13.24 21.34
CA LEU A 82 -9.96 11.93 21.19
C LEU A 82 -8.99 12.01 20.00
N ARG A 83 -7.69 12.13 20.30
CA ARG A 83 -6.62 12.17 19.29
C ARG A 83 -5.36 11.49 19.82
N GLY A 84 -4.72 10.65 19.01
CA GLY A 84 -3.37 10.15 19.26
C GLY A 84 -2.27 11.01 18.61
N ASP A 85 -1.02 10.58 18.75
CA ASP A 85 0.18 11.24 18.17
C ASP A 85 0.16 11.31 16.63
N THR A 86 -0.66 10.49 15.96
CA THR A 86 -0.87 10.49 14.51
C THR A 86 -2.02 11.38 14.06
N GLY A 87 -2.72 12.04 15.00
CA GLY A 87 -3.96 12.75 14.74
C GLY A 87 -5.18 11.83 14.83
N PRO A 88 -6.38 12.36 14.53
CA PRO A 88 -7.62 11.61 14.72
C PRO A 88 -7.73 10.42 13.75
N PHE A 89 -7.96 9.22 14.28
CA PHE A 89 -8.32 7.99 13.53
C PHE A 89 -9.55 8.17 12.61
N LEU A 90 -10.28 9.28 12.80
CA LEU A 90 -11.36 9.76 11.95
C LEU A 90 -11.07 9.67 10.46
N ILE A 91 -9.82 9.88 10.00
CA ILE A 91 -9.50 9.84 8.57
C ILE A 91 -9.59 8.42 7.99
N LEU A 92 -9.21 7.39 8.76
CA LEU A 92 -9.33 5.99 8.35
C LEU A 92 -10.79 5.53 8.38
N ALA A 93 -11.54 5.92 9.42
CA ALA A 93 -12.97 5.67 9.51
C ALA A 93 -13.76 6.36 8.38
N LEU A 94 -13.38 7.58 7.98
CA LEU A 94 -13.96 8.29 6.84
C LEU A 94 -13.70 7.58 5.52
N ILE A 95 -12.48 7.06 5.31
CA ILE A 95 -12.15 6.29 4.12
C ILE A 95 -13.03 5.04 4.05
N GLU A 96 -13.11 4.27 5.14
CA GLU A 96 -13.94 3.07 5.22
C GLU A 96 -15.44 3.36 4.99
N PHE A 97 -15.94 4.48 5.53
CA PHE A 97 -17.30 4.95 5.28
C PHE A 97 -17.53 5.29 3.80
N CYS A 98 -16.57 5.94 3.15
CA CYS A 98 -16.66 6.27 1.72
C CYS A 98 -16.69 4.99 0.86
N TRP A 99 -15.93 3.96 1.22
CA TRP A 99 -15.90 2.68 0.50
C TRP A 99 -17.17 1.84 0.70
N ASN A 100 -17.78 1.86 1.90
CA ASN A 100 -19.01 1.13 2.19
C ASN A 100 -20.29 1.78 1.63
N THR A 101 -20.21 3.00 1.08
CA THR A 101 -21.37 3.67 0.49
C THR A 101 -21.57 3.29 -0.99
N TYR A 102 -22.56 2.43 -1.26
CA TYR A 102 -22.94 2.03 -2.62
C TYR A 102 -24.40 2.36 -2.98
N PRO A 103 -24.71 2.96 -4.16
CA PRO A 103 -23.76 3.47 -5.16
C PRO A 103 -23.02 4.72 -4.66
N SER A 104 -21.77 4.89 -5.09
CA SER A 104 -20.93 6.03 -4.67
C SER A 104 -21.57 7.35 -5.08
N THR A 105 -21.63 8.32 -4.16
CA THR A 105 -22.16 9.65 -4.42
C THR A 105 -21.03 10.65 -4.69
N ASN A 106 -21.34 11.78 -5.32
CA ASN A 106 -20.36 12.87 -5.51
C ASN A 106 -19.76 13.35 -4.17
N VAL A 107 -20.55 13.28 -3.09
CA VAL A 107 -20.13 13.67 -1.74
C VAL A 107 -19.10 12.70 -1.18
N THR A 108 -19.36 11.39 -1.22
CA THR A 108 -18.43 10.38 -0.73
C THR A 108 -17.14 10.34 -1.56
N SER A 109 -17.24 10.56 -2.87
CA SER A 109 -16.07 10.70 -3.75
C SER A 109 -15.23 11.94 -3.41
N ALA A 110 -15.85 13.09 -3.17
CA ALA A 110 -15.13 14.30 -2.78
C ALA A 110 -14.48 14.17 -1.39
N MET A 111 -15.19 13.58 -0.43
CA MET A 111 -14.65 13.28 0.91
C MET A 111 -13.43 12.36 0.83
N LEU A 112 -13.47 11.33 -0.01
CA LEU A 112 -12.35 10.43 -0.21
C LEU A 112 -11.11 11.18 -0.72
N HIS A 113 -11.27 12.09 -1.68
CA HIS A 113 -10.15 12.90 -2.19
C HIS A 113 -9.57 13.83 -1.12
N ILE A 114 -10.42 14.45 -0.29
CA ILE A 114 -9.98 15.30 0.82
C ILE A 114 -9.17 14.49 1.84
N CYS A 115 -9.58 13.25 2.14
CA CYS A 115 -8.84 12.36 3.04
C CYS A 115 -7.44 12.06 2.49
N HIS A 116 -7.32 11.71 1.20
CA HIS A 116 -6.03 11.44 0.57
C HIS A 116 -5.12 12.68 0.53
N ILE A 117 -5.66 13.86 0.21
CA ILE A 117 -4.89 15.12 0.21
C ILE A 117 -4.35 15.41 1.62
N SER A 118 -5.17 15.20 2.65
CA SER A 118 -4.78 15.45 4.04
C SER A 118 -3.66 14.52 4.50
N ILE A 119 -3.71 13.23 4.12
CA ILE A 119 -2.64 12.25 4.39
C ILE A 119 -1.34 12.67 3.68
N LEU A 120 -1.42 12.98 2.38
CA LEU A 120 -0.26 13.42 1.60
C LEU A 120 0.38 14.68 2.19
N TYR A 121 -0.44 15.64 2.63
CA TYR A 121 0.04 16.84 3.31
C TYR A 121 0.75 16.51 4.63
N GLY A 122 0.18 15.62 5.44
CA GLY A 122 0.80 15.15 6.69
C GLY A 122 2.17 14.50 6.46
N VAL A 123 2.25 13.58 5.50
CA VAL A 123 3.49 12.91 5.09
C VAL A 123 4.52 13.92 4.57
N TYR A 124 4.10 14.84 3.70
CA TYR A 124 4.96 15.89 3.17
C TYR A 124 5.56 16.75 4.28
N LYS A 125 4.73 17.20 5.24
CA LYS A 125 5.19 18.04 6.35
C LYS A 125 6.21 17.31 7.22
N LYS A 126 5.97 16.03 7.53
CA LYS A 126 6.91 15.21 8.30
C LYS A 126 8.22 15.02 7.55
N MET A 127 8.17 14.57 6.29
CA MET A 127 9.36 14.37 5.45
C MET A 127 10.17 15.66 5.27
N SER A 128 9.52 16.81 5.05
CA SER A 128 10.20 18.11 4.95
C SER A 128 10.92 18.49 6.25
N THR A 129 10.35 18.14 7.40
CA THR A 129 10.96 18.41 8.72
C THR A 129 12.19 17.53 8.94
N GLU A 130 12.10 16.24 8.65
CA GLU A 130 13.23 15.31 8.76
C GLU A 130 14.39 15.73 7.85
N LEU A 131 14.10 16.15 6.62
CA LEU A 131 15.12 16.64 5.68
C LEU A 131 15.83 17.91 6.19
N LYS A 132 15.09 18.85 6.79
CA LYS A 132 15.68 20.07 7.39
C LYS A 132 16.54 19.76 8.62
N MET A 133 16.17 18.73 9.38
CA MET A 133 16.94 18.26 10.53
C MET A 133 18.24 17.60 10.06
N ALA A 134 18.16 16.70 9.09
CA ALA A 134 19.33 16.03 8.50
C ALA A 134 20.32 17.04 7.90
N SER A 135 19.85 18.07 7.19
CA SER A 135 20.72 19.10 6.60
C SER A 135 21.39 20.02 7.62
N LYS A 136 20.89 20.09 8.87
CA LYS A 136 21.51 20.87 9.96
C LYS A 136 22.55 20.10 10.76
N VAL A 137 22.55 18.77 10.64
CA VAL A 137 23.46 17.87 11.36
C VAL A 137 24.73 17.57 10.55
N GLN A 138 24.72 17.84 9.24
CA GLN A 138 25.90 17.84 8.36
C GLN A 138 26.56 19.21 8.32
#